data_AF-A0A2R6N0F9-F1
#
_entry.id   AF-A0A2R6N0F9-F1
#
_cell.length_a   1.000
_cell.length_b   1.000
_cell.length_c   1.000
_cell.angle_alpha   90.00
_cell.angle_beta   90.00
_cell.angle_gamma   90.00
#
_symmetry.space_group_name_H-M   'P 1'
#
loop_
_entity.id
_entity.type
_entity.pdbx_description
1 polymer ?
#
loop_
_entity_poly.entity_id
_entity_poly.type
_entity_poly.pdbx_seq_one_letter_code
_entity_poly.pdbx_strand_id
1 'polypeptide(L)'
;SEDESLATLADIDEDDAHTRYVMVDWKMVQTESLNPVRGKFFAPPTFVDGVDRSTYFTRVLATDQLRQAGLFRSTLAIRHKQAYYNSTMVRLYLYHGSAKNPEPYVVDWQGREQAIGNGETFVRPPQDGQPVKLFGNMSAAQQFAENDESAEIGGVGPHPPERVPAMKHYRLVYMDEVSALDGGGEVAAFRRDVQQSGLGRQLQAQLGEDAGGQQLQQEALQRLYPNSPAWTKTFERVDGATIEGTGPENSSLQLRVQLEPENGVPFVYSQRVETDANGEFSTTVPYSTTGYEAVGPESGYGNTNVEATGPYVITSGVRLNTSGALLRYTGTVNVTERQVVGADDSPATVELESTVLGNAGSPGEGGNNGGEGEVGGPGSDGTSDGGSGDAQSLRTPESGGVEPAES
;
A
#
# COMPACT_ATOMS: atom_id res chain seq x y z
N SER A 1 -5.17 -16.79 -2.24
CA SER A 1 -4.87 -16.34 -0.87
C SER A 1 -3.38 -16.59 -0.58
N GLU A 2 -2.87 -16.24 0.61
CA GLU A 2 -1.49 -16.67 0.98
C GLU A 2 -1.43 -18.19 1.11
N ASP A 3 -2.41 -18.81 1.77
CA ASP A 3 -2.50 -20.26 1.94
C ASP A 3 -2.49 -21.02 0.60
N GLU A 4 -3.22 -20.54 -0.42
CA GLU A 4 -3.18 -21.13 -1.77
C GLU A 4 -1.80 -21.01 -2.42
N SER A 5 -1.11 -19.88 -2.23
CA SER A 5 0.26 -19.73 -2.75
C SER A 5 1.26 -20.62 -2.01
N LEU A 6 1.11 -20.80 -0.69
CA LEU A 6 1.95 -21.71 0.08
C LEU A 6 1.68 -23.17 -0.31
N ALA A 7 0.41 -23.55 -0.54
CA ALA A 7 0.06 -24.87 -1.05
C ALA A 7 0.67 -25.13 -2.44
N THR A 8 0.62 -24.14 -3.33
CA THR A 8 1.26 -24.24 -4.66
C THR A 8 2.77 -24.43 -4.55
N LEU A 9 3.44 -23.73 -3.62
CA LEU A 9 4.86 -23.94 -3.38
C LEU A 9 5.16 -25.30 -2.76
N ALA A 10 4.31 -25.78 -1.85
CA ALA A 10 4.48 -27.11 -1.25
C ALA A 10 4.38 -28.25 -2.29
N ASP A 11 3.65 -28.03 -3.39
CA ASP A 11 3.56 -28.99 -4.50
C ASP A 11 4.80 -28.98 -5.43
N ILE A 12 5.58 -27.89 -5.42
CA ILE A 12 6.77 -27.70 -6.29
C ILE A 12 8.08 -27.89 -5.52
N ASP A 13 8.07 -27.56 -4.24
CA ASP A 13 9.21 -27.72 -3.35
C ASP A 13 9.58 -29.22 -3.23
N GLU A 14 10.87 -29.52 -3.30
CA GLU A 14 11.44 -30.86 -3.15
C GLU A 14 12.08 -31.00 -1.76
N ASP A 15 12.40 -32.23 -1.33
CA ASP A 15 12.99 -32.52 -0.01
C ASP A 15 14.31 -31.74 0.25
N ASP A 16 15.04 -31.37 -0.80
CA ASP A 16 16.30 -30.63 -0.74
C ASP A 16 16.26 -29.25 -1.44
N ALA A 17 15.10 -28.86 -1.98
CA ALA A 17 14.94 -27.60 -2.71
C ALA A 17 13.61 -26.91 -2.39
N HIS A 18 13.70 -25.84 -1.59
CA HIS A 18 12.55 -25.04 -1.20
C HIS A 18 12.62 -23.61 -1.76
N THR A 19 11.46 -23.09 -2.16
CA THR A 19 11.33 -21.69 -2.60
C THR A 19 11.47 -20.75 -1.41
N ARG A 20 12.66 -20.15 -1.28
CA ARG A 20 12.93 -19.20 -0.18
C ARG A 20 12.74 -17.74 -0.57
N TYR A 21 13.01 -17.36 -1.81
CA TYR A 21 12.95 -15.95 -2.24
C TYR A 21 11.98 -15.77 -3.40
N VAL A 22 11.22 -14.67 -3.35
CA VAL A 22 10.32 -14.23 -4.41
C VAL A 22 10.73 -12.83 -4.83
N MET A 23 10.99 -12.65 -6.13
CA MET A 23 11.33 -11.36 -6.70
C MET A 23 10.17 -10.89 -7.57
N VAL A 24 9.67 -9.68 -7.32
CA VAL A 24 8.53 -9.11 -8.06
C VAL A 24 8.96 -7.81 -8.70
N ASP A 25 8.92 -7.76 -10.04
CA ASP A 25 9.13 -6.54 -10.81
C ASP A 25 7.81 -5.80 -11.06
N TRP A 26 7.87 -4.47 -11.22
CA TRP A 26 6.68 -3.63 -11.38
C TRP A 26 5.77 -4.06 -12.55
N LYS A 27 6.33 -4.64 -13.62
CA LYS A 27 5.52 -5.11 -14.76
C LYS A 27 4.68 -6.30 -14.38
N MET A 28 5.12 -7.14 -13.44
CA MET A 28 4.34 -8.31 -13.00
C MET A 28 3.02 -7.90 -12.36
N VAL A 29 2.96 -6.72 -11.74
CA VAL A 29 1.72 -6.17 -11.15
C VAL A 29 1.00 -5.18 -12.07
N GLN A 30 1.64 -4.71 -13.15
CA GLN A 30 1.03 -3.79 -14.10
C GLN A 30 0.10 -4.53 -15.08
N THR A 31 -1.20 -4.19 -15.03
CA THR A 31 -2.26 -4.77 -15.87
C THR A 31 -2.31 -4.20 -17.28
N GLU A 32 -1.79 -3.00 -17.52
CA GLU A 32 -1.72 -2.44 -18.87
C GLU A 32 -0.60 -3.08 -19.69
N SER A 33 -0.96 -4.06 -20.51
CA SER A 33 -0.02 -4.78 -21.38
C SER A 33 0.36 -4.03 -22.65
N LEU A 34 -0.37 -2.97 -23.02
CA LEU A 34 -0.14 -2.24 -24.26
C LEU A 34 1.09 -1.32 -24.19
N ASN A 35 1.67 -1.04 -25.35
CA ASN A 35 2.69 0.01 -25.50
C ASN A 35 2.07 1.39 -25.21
N PRO A 36 2.74 2.28 -24.45
CA PRO A 36 4.13 2.21 -23.99
C PRO A 36 4.38 1.49 -22.64
N VAL A 37 3.34 1.06 -21.93
CA VAL A 37 3.45 0.51 -20.56
C VAL A 37 4.09 -0.88 -20.53
N ARG A 38 3.58 -1.82 -21.35
CA ARG A 38 4.11 -3.19 -21.50
C ARG A 38 4.17 -3.99 -20.19
N GLY A 39 3.10 -3.92 -19.38
CA GLY A 39 2.89 -4.77 -18.21
C GLY A 39 2.80 -6.26 -18.57
N LYS A 40 3.10 -7.11 -17.59
CA LYS A 40 3.19 -8.58 -17.69
C LYS A 40 2.11 -9.31 -16.87
N PHE A 41 1.23 -8.60 -16.16
CA PHE A 41 0.16 -9.22 -15.37
C PHE A 41 -0.78 -10.11 -16.22
N PHE A 42 -0.79 -9.94 -17.54
CA PHE A 42 -1.56 -10.80 -18.43
C PHE A 42 -1.13 -12.26 -18.45
N ALA A 43 0.12 -12.57 -18.07
CA ALA A 43 0.66 -13.91 -18.18
C ALA A 43 0.12 -14.86 -17.10
N PRO A 44 0.16 -14.55 -15.78
CA PRO A 44 -0.31 -15.47 -14.75
C PRO A 44 -1.74 -16.00 -14.92
N PRO A 45 -2.75 -15.18 -15.28
CA PRO A 45 -4.11 -15.67 -15.53
C PRO A 45 -4.19 -16.74 -16.64
N THR A 46 -3.22 -16.80 -17.56
CA THR A 46 -3.20 -17.80 -18.65
C THR A 46 -2.84 -19.21 -18.15
N PHE A 47 -2.26 -19.31 -16.95
CA PHE A 47 -1.79 -20.58 -16.36
C PHE A 47 -2.68 -21.07 -15.21
N VAL A 48 -3.80 -20.37 -14.92
CA VAL A 48 -4.73 -20.72 -13.86
C VAL A 48 -6.08 -21.04 -14.49
N ASP A 49 -6.61 -22.22 -14.18
CA ASP A 49 -7.90 -22.64 -14.72
C ASP A 49 -9.06 -21.81 -14.15
N GLY A 50 -10.07 -21.55 -14.97
CA GLY A 50 -11.31 -20.90 -14.55
C GLY A 50 -11.21 -19.39 -14.31
N VAL A 51 -10.10 -18.76 -14.69
CA VAL A 51 -9.92 -17.31 -14.62
C VAL A 51 -9.46 -16.74 -15.96
N ASP A 52 -9.80 -15.47 -16.19
CA ASP A 52 -9.35 -14.67 -17.33
C ASP A 52 -8.83 -13.32 -16.83
N ARG A 53 -8.29 -12.49 -17.72
CA ARG A 53 -7.88 -11.10 -17.37
C ARG A 53 -9.04 -10.32 -16.73
N SER A 54 -10.25 -10.52 -17.24
CA SER A 54 -11.49 -9.90 -16.73
C SER A 54 -11.85 -10.30 -15.29
N THR A 55 -11.31 -11.41 -14.77
CA THR A 55 -11.42 -11.76 -13.35
C THR A 55 -10.75 -10.72 -12.46
N TYR A 56 -9.66 -10.12 -12.95
CA TYR A 56 -8.78 -9.25 -12.17
C TYR A 56 -9.02 -7.77 -12.43
N PHE A 57 -9.40 -7.39 -13.65
CA PHE A 57 -9.64 -5.99 -13.99
C PHE A 57 -10.61 -5.82 -15.14
N THR A 58 -11.15 -4.61 -15.28
CA THR A 58 -11.88 -4.17 -16.47
C THR A 58 -11.46 -2.75 -16.85
N ARG A 59 -11.60 -2.39 -18.13
CA ARG A 59 -11.27 -1.04 -18.61
C ARG A 59 -12.47 -0.11 -18.48
N VAL A 60 -12.27 1.11 -18.00
CA VAL A 60 -13.22 2.19 -18.28
C VAL A 60 -12.83 2.82 -19.61
N LEU A 61 -13.65 2.60 -20.64
CA LEU A 61 -13.25 2.82 -22.03
C LEU A 61 -14.14 3.84 -22.75
N ALA A 62 -13.55 4.93 -23.23
CA ALA A 62 -14.18 5.89 -24.12
C ALA A 62 -14.28 5.31 -25.56
N THR A 63 -15.37 4.58 -25.83
CA THR A 63 -15.55 3.82 -27.09
C THR A 63 -15.63 4.68 -28.34
N ASP A 64 -16.05 5.93 -28.21
CA ASP A 64 -16.10 6.94 -29.28
C ASP A 64 -14.71 7.29 -29.81
N GLN A 65 -13.70 7.27 -28.95
CA GLN A 65 -12.31 7.57 -29.30
C GLN A 65 -11.53 6.36 -29.81
N LEU A 66 -12.04 5.14 -29.57
CA LEU A 66 -11.30 3.88 -29.79
C LEU A 66 -10.75 3.73 -31.21
N ARG A 67 -11.54 4.09 -32.22
CA ARG A 67 -11.14 3.97 -33.64
C ARG A 67 -9.99 4.91 -34.02
N GLN A 68 -9.89 6.07 -33.37
CA GLN A 68 -8.93 7.11 -33.73
C GLN A 68 -7.68 7.06 -32.85
N ALA A 69 -7.85 6.86 -31.55
CA ALA A 69 -6.78 6.95 -30.56
C ALA A 69 -6.17 5.58 -30.18
N GLY A 70 -6.88 4.49 -30.50
CA GLY A 70 -6.50 3.14 -30.10
C GLY A 70 -6.79 2.85 -28.62
N LEU A 71 -6.73 1.57 -28.25
CA LEU A 71 -7.22 1.07 -26.96
C LEU A 71 -6.57 1.74 -25.74
N PHE A 72 -5.25 1.93 -25.75
CA PHE A 72 -4.53 2.56 -24.64
C PHE A 72 -5.01 3.99 -24.39
N ARG A 73 -5.06 4.83 -25.44
CA ARG A 73 -5.45 6.24 -25.30
C ARG A 73 -6.93 6.43 -25.00
N SER A 74 -7.77 5.48 -25.40
CA SER A 74 -9.21 5.50 -25.10
C SER A 74 -9.55 4.92 -23.72
N THR A 75 -8.61 4.26 -23.04
CA THR A 75 -8.80 3.78 -21.68
C THR A 75 -8.61 4.95 -20.71
N LEU A 76 -9.67 5.34 -20.00
CA LEU A 76 -9.63 6.43 -19.02
C LEU A 76 -9.09 5.98 -17.66
N ALA A 77 -9.42 4.75 -17.28
CA ALA A 77 -8.96 4.10 -16.05
C ALA A 77 -8.96 2.58 -16.22
N ILE A 78 -8.13 1.89 -15.43
CA ILE A 78 -8.27 0.46 -15.19
C ILE A 78 -8.97 0.30 -13.85
N ARG A 79 -10.10 -0.40 -13.84
CA ARG A 79 -10.80 -0.81 -12.62
C ARG A 79 -10.28 -2.19 -12.22
N HIS A 80 -9.45 -2.24 -11.19
CA HIS A 80 -9.01 -3.50 -10.57
C HIS A 80 -10.10 -4.07 -9.68
N LYS A 81 -10.34 -5.38 -9.77
CA LYS A 81 -11.29 -6.12 -8.94
C LYS A 81 -10.57 -6.71 -7.72
N GLN A 82 -11.30 -7.14 -6.69
CA GLN A 82 -10.68 -7.67 -5.47
C GLN A 82 -9.71 -8.84 -5.72
N ALA A 83 -9.96 -9.68 -6.75
CA ALA A 83 -9.06 -10.76 -7.13
C ALA A 83 -7.64 -10.29 -7.50
N TYR A 84 -7.50 -9.09 -8.08
CA TYR A 84 -6.19 -8.48 -8.36
C TYR A 84 -5.45 -8.22 -7.05
N TYR A 85 -6.10 -7.54 -6.11
CA TYR A 85 -5.52 -7.20 -4.81
C TYR A 85 -5.23 -8.40 -3.91
N ASN A 86 -5.96 -9.51 -4.11
CA ASN A 86 -5.73 -10.76 -3.39
C ASN A 86 -4.58 -11.61 -3.97
N SER A 87 -4.03 -11.25 -5.15
CA SER A 87 -2.94 -11.97 -5.79
C SER A 87 -1.63 -11.78 -5.00
N THR A 88 -0.91 -12.87 -4.70
CA THR A 88 0.31 -12.84 -3.86
C THR A 88 1.34 -11.80 -4.34
N MET A 89 1.67 -11.78 -5.63
CA MET A 89 2.61 -10.80 -6.19
C MET A 89 2.15 -9.33 -6.03
N VAL A 90 0.84 -9.07 -6.07
CA VAL A 90 0.27 -7.73 -5.89
C VAL A 90 0.36 -7.32 -4.41
N ARG A 91 0.02 -8.23 -3.49
CA ARG A 91 0.14 -8.01 -2.04
C ARG A 91 1.58 -7.73 -1.61
N LEU A 92 2.53 -8.50 -2.14
CA LEU A 92 3.96 -8.30 -1.91
C LEU A 92 4.42 -6.95 -2.47
N TYR A 93 4.19 -6.69 -3.76
CA TYR A 93 4.75 -5.51 -4.40
C TYR A 93 4.09 -4.20 -3.93
N LEU A 94 2.75 -4.14 -3.81
CA LEU A 94 2.05 -2.91 -3.44
C LEU A 94 2.08 -2.66 -1.94
N TYR A 95 2.05 -3.69 -1.09
CA TYR A 95 1.85 -3.53 0.35
C TYR A 95 2.98 -4.10 1.21
N HIS A 96 4.02 -4.69 0.60
CA HIS A 96 5.13 -5.33 1.31
C HIS A 96 4.65 -6.41 2.29
N GLY A 97 3.55 -7.09 1.96
CA GLY A 97 2.89 -8.06 2.83
C GLY A 97 2.04 -7.46 3.95
N SER A 98 1.98 -6.13 4.13
CA SER A 98 1.09 -5.48 5.08
C SER A 98 -0.38 -5.60 4.68
N ALA A 99 -1.29 -5.55 5.67
CA ALA A 99 -2.72 -5.41 5.37
C ALA A 99 -3.02 -4.05 4.72
N LYS A 100 -4.01 -4.02 3.83
CA LYS A 100 -4.53 -2.78 3.23
C LYS A 100 -6.04 -2.72 3.39
N ASN A 101 -6.53 -1.64 3.98
CA ASN A 101 -7.96 -1.34 4.05
C ASN A 101 -8.39 -0.51 2.82
N PRO A 102 -9.67 -0.56 2.44
CA PRO A 102 -10.25 0.38 1.50
C PRO A 102 -10.07 1.82 1.99
N GLU A 103 -9.96 2.73 1.02
CA GLU A 103 -9.83 4.16 1.21
C GLU A 103 -10.92 4.88 0.39
N PRO A 104 -11.22 6.16 0.64
CA PRO A 104 -12.40 6.85 0.09
C PRO A 104 -12.22 7.29 -1.38
N TYR A 105 -11.80 6.35 -2.21
CA TYR A 105 -11.77 6.41 -3.66
C TYR A 105 -12.96 5.63 -4.19
N VAL A 106 -13.57 6.11 -5.27
CA VAL A 106 -14.61 5.38 -5.98
C VAL A 106 -14.25 5.35 -7.45
N VAL A 107 -14.43 4.18 -8.06
CA VAL A 107 -14.49 4.03 -9.51
C VAL A 107 -15.95 3.99 -9.95
N ASP A 108 -16.32 4.89 -10.86
CA ASP A 108 -17.66 5.09 -11.41
C ASP A 108 -17.65 4.78 -12.92
N TRP A 109 -18.74 4.20 -13.42
CA TRP A 109 -18.89 3.80 -14.81
C TRP A 109 -20.36 3.79 -15.25
N GLN A 110 -20.62 3.37 -16.49
CA GLN A 110 -21.96 3.18 -17.01
C GLN A 110 -22.15 1.84 -17.69
N GLY A 111 -23.37 1.32 -17.54
CA GLY A 111 -23.80 0.09 -18.19
C GLY A 111 -23.14 -1.15 -17.60
N ARG A 112 -23.28 -2.25 -18.32
CA ARG A 112 -22.73 -3.55 -17.91
C ARG A 112 -21.37 -3.77 -18.53
N GLU A 113 -20.58 -4.61 -17.89
CA GLU A 113 -19.30 -5.07 -18.41
C GLU A 113 -19.48 -5.84 -19.72
N GLN A 114 -18.66 -5.52 -20.73
CA GLN A 114 -18.74 -6.08 -22.09
C GLN A 114 -17.36 -6.59 -22.52
N ALA A 115 -17.31 -7.69 -23.25
CA ALA A 115 -16.04 -8.23 -23.77
C ALA A 115 -15.43 -7.31 -24.84
N ILE A 116 -14.09 -7.17 -24.82
CA ILE A 116 -13.32 -6.48 -25.86
C ILE A 116 -12.27 -7.38 -26.54
N GLY A 117 -12.19 -8.64 -26.12
CA GLY A 117 -11.29 -9.66 -26.67
C GLY A 117 -10.11 -9.97 -25.75
N ASN A 118 -9.37 -11.05 -26.04
CA ASN A 118 -8.21 -11.52 -25.26
C ASN A 118 -8.49 -11.73 -23.76
N GLY A 119 -9.72 -12.14 -23.40
CA GLY A 119 -10.15 -12.29 -22.01
C GLY A 119 -10.34 -10.96 -21.26
N GLU A 120 -10.22 -9.81 -21.93
CA GLU A 120 -10.47 -8.49 -21.35
C GLU A 120 -11.91 -8.02 -21.59
N THR A 121 -12.36 -7.16 -20.68
CA THR A 121 -13.66 -6.52 -20.71
C THR A 121 -13.52 -5.00 -20.54
N PHE A 122 -14.62 -4.30 -20.82
CA PHE A 122 -14.75 -2.88 -20.54
C PHE A 122 -16.14 -2.51 -20.04
N VAL A 123 -16.20 -1.34 -19.40
CA VAL A 123 -17.41 -0.57 -19.08
C VAL A 123 -17.29 0.82 -19.71
N ARG A 124 -18.41 1.51 -19.89
CA ARG A 124 -18.41 2.88 -20.44
C ARG A 124 -18.11 3.90 -19.34
N PRO A 125 -17.50 5.05 -19.67
CA PRO A 125 -17.25 6.10 -18.69
C PRO A 125 -18.56 6.69 -18.13
N PRO A 126 -18.50 7.29 -16.93
CA PRO A 126 -19.61 8.08 -16.39
C PRO A 126 -19.88 9.32 -17.23
N GLN A 127 -21.04 9.95 -17.02
CA GLN A 127 -21.53 11.05 -17.88
C GLN A 127 -20.61 12.28 -17.86
N ASP A 128 -19.95 12.52 -16.73
CA ASP A 128 -18.96 13.58 -16.53
C ASP A 128 -17.57 13.24 -17.11
N GLY A 129 -17.40 12.01 -17.62
CA GLY A 129 -16.13 11.49 -18.13
C GLY A 129 -15.05 11.33 -17.06
N GLN A 130 -15.41 11.27 -15.77
CA GLN A 130 -14.48 11.14 -14.64
C GLN A 130 -14.74 9.84 -13.88
N PRO A 131 -14.14 8.72 -14.28
CA PRO A 131 -14.32 7.46 -13.57
C PRO A 131 -13.79 7.46 -12.13
N VAL A 132 -12.77 8.24 -11.78
CA VAL A 132 -12.19 8.22 -10.43
C VAL A 132 -12.68 9.43 -9.64
N LYS A 133 -13.29 9.17 -8.48
CA LYS A 133 -13.80 10.18 -7.54
C LYS A 133 -13.13 10.03 -6.18
N LEU A 134 -12.90 11.16 -5.52
CA LEU A 134 -12.29 11.21 -4.18
C LEU A 134 -13.24 11.83 -3.18
N PHE A 135 -13.39 11.18 -2.04
CA PHE A 135 -14.26 11.64 -0.96
C PHE A 135 -13.44 11.98 0.28
N GLY A 136 -13.95 12.90 1.09
CA GLY A 136 -13.29 13.31 2.33
C GLY A 136 -13.26 12.22 3.41
N ASN A 137 -14.13 11.20 3.31
CA ASN A 137 -14.19 10.08 4.25
C ASN A 137 -14.90 8.86 3.64
N MET A 138 -14.77 7.71 4.33
CA MET A 138 -15.36 6.44 3.90
C MET A 138 -16.89 6.46 3.85
N SER A 139 -17.56 7.16 4.78
CA SER A 139 -19.03 7.20 4.82
C SER A 139 -19.61 7.88 3.58
N ALA A 140 -18.99 8.97 3.11
CA ALA A 140 -19.39 9.66 1.89
C ALA A 140 -19.14 8.81 0.64
N ALA A 141 -18.01 8.08 0.58
CA ALA A 141 -17.71 7.15 -0.51
C ALA A 141 -18.72 5.99 -0.57
N GLN A 142 -19.07 5.43 0.60
CA GLN A 142 -20.10 4.39 0.73
C GLN A 142 -21.45 4.89 0.27
N GLN A 143 -21.88 6.06 0.75
CA GLN A 143 -23.14 6.66 0.33
C GLN A 143 -23.19 6.86 -1.20
N PHE A 144 -22.09 7.27 -1.83
CA PHE A 144 -22.06 7.39 -3.28
C PHE A 144 -22.23 6.02 -3.97
N ALA A 145 -21.43 5.02 -3.57
CA ALA A 145 -21.47 3.69 -4.18
C ALA A 145 -22.79 2.93 -3.93
N GLU A 146 -23.46 3.17 -2.79
CA GLU A 146 -24.77 2.57 -2.48
C GLU A 146 -25.90 3.17 -3.33
N ASN A 147 -25.76 4.41 -3.80
CA ASN A 147 -26.76 5.10 -4.60
C ASN A 147 -26.59 4.89 -6.11
N ASP A 148 -25.46 4.31 -6.54
CA ASP A 148 -25.14 4.06 -7.95
C ASP A 148 -24.69 2.61 -8.15
N GLU A 149 -25.53 1.81 -8.82
CA GLU A 149 -25.24 0.40 -9.12
C GLU A 149 -24.02 0.20 -10.04
N SER A 150 -23.52 1.27 -10.64
CA SER A 150 -22.32 1.33 -11.48
C SER A 150 -21.16 2.09 -10.83
N ALA A 151 -21.08 2.08 -9.50
CA ALA A 151 -19.96 2.59 -8.74
C ALA A 151 -19.46 1.60 -7.70
N GLU A 152 -18.16 1.63 -7.41
CA GLU A 152 -17.52 0.76 -6.41
C GLU A 152 -16.42 1.53 -5.67
N ILE A 153 -16.31 1.29 -4.36
CA ILE A 153 -15.20 1.80 -3.55
C ILE A 153 -13.90 1.12 -4.01
N GLY A 154 -12.79 1.86 -4.02
CA GLY A 154 -11.48 1.35 -4.41
C GLY A 154 -11.45 0.92 -5.88
N GLY A 155 -10.63 -0.09 -6.18
CA GLY A 155 -10.46 -0.61 -7.53
C GLY A 155 -9.61 0.27 -8.44
N VAL A 156 -8.84 1.20 -7.87
CA VAL A 156 -7.94 2.09 -8.60
C VAL A 156 -6.58 2.13 -7.92
N GLY A 157 -5.52 1.92 -8.70
CA GLY A 157 -4.15 1.96 -8.21
C GLY A 157 -3.95 1.05 -6.98
N PRO A 158 -3.38 1.57 -5.87
CA PRO A 158 -3.12 0.78 -4.67
C PRO A 158 -4.33 0.65 -3.72
N HIS A 159 -5.51 1.13 -4.10
CA HIS A 159 -6.69 1.20 -3.22
C HIS A 159 -7.67 0.04 -3.51
N PRO A 160 -7.72 -1.00 -2.66
CA PRO A 160 -8.58 -2.16 -2.90
C PRO A 160 -10.06 -1.87 -2.56
N PRO A 161 -11.02 -2.56 -3.20
CA PRO A 161 -12.43 -2.47 -2.84
C PRO A 161 -12.75 -3.03 -1.45
N GLU A 162 -12.08 -4.12 -1.07
CA GLU A 162 -12.23 -4.76 0.23
C GLU A 162 -10.88 -4.83 0.95
N ARG A 163 -10.93 -5.18 2.24
CA ARG A 163 -9.71 -5.34 3.03
C ARG A 163 -8.86 -6.49 2.49
N VAL A 164 -7.61 -6.19 2.19
CA VAL A 164 -6.56 -7.17 1.91
C VAL A 164 -5.90 -7.56 3.24
N PRO A 165 -5.91 -8.85 3.65
CA PRO A 165 -5.24 -9.28 4.87
C PRO A 165 -3.72 -9.16 4.76
N ALA A 166 -3.04 -9.03 5.90
CA ALA A 166 -1.59 -9.11 5.96
C ALA A 166 -1.11 -10.52 5.57
N MET A 167 0.10 -10.60 5.05
CA MET A 167 0.83 -11.84 4.84
C MET A 167 1.61 -12.19 6.10
N LYS A 168 1.72 -13.48 6.40
CA LYS A 168 2.31 -14.00 7.64
C LYS A 168 3.69 -14.62 7.43
N HIS A 169 3.96 -15.07 6.21
CA HIS A 169 5.14 -15.89 5.87
C HIS A 169 6.02 -15.24 4.81
N TYR A 170 5.79 -13.96 4.49
CA TYR A 170 6.63 -13.21 3.55
C TYR A 170 7.02 -11.86 4.12
N ARG A 171 8.32 -11.57 4.07
CA ARG A 171 8.88 -10.26 4.44
C ARG A 171 9.66 -9.66 3.29
N LEU A 172 9.61 -8.34 3.16
CA LEU A 172 10.51 -7.59 2.28
C LEU A 172 11.92 -7.68 2.85
N VAL A 173 12.89 -8.01 2.02
CA VAL A 173 14.32 -8.05 2.41
C VAL A 173 15.19 -7.12 1.57
N TYR A 174 14.73 -6.72 0.39
CA TYR A 174 15.46 -5.80 -0.49
C TYR A 174 14.54 -5.06 -1.46
N MET A 175 14.89 -3.81 -1.76
CA MET A 175 14.31 -3.01 -2.83
C MET A 175 15.41 -2.41 -3.69
N ASP A 176 15.21 -2.46 -5.01
CA ASP A 176 16.07 -1.79 -5.98
C ASP A 176 16.00 -0.26 -5.79
N GLU A 177 17.13 0.42 -5.98
CA GLU A 177 17.22 1.89 -5.99
C GLU A 177 16.57 2.48 -7.26
N VAL A 178 16.54 1.71 -8.34
CA VAL A 178 15.95 2.14 -9.62
C VAL A 178 14.44 2.24 -9.45
N SER A 179 13.86 3.40 -9.79
CA SER A 179 12.41 3.57 -9.76
C SER A 179 11.76 2.96 -11.00
N ALA A 180 10.62 2.30 -10.83
CA ALA A 180 9.74 1.89 -11.92
C ALA A 180 9.32 3.09 -12.79
N LEU A 181 9.29 4.29 -12.20
CA LEU A 181 8.99 5.54 -12.90
C LEU A 181 10.16 6.05 -13.76
N ASP A 182 11.36 5.47 -13.70
CA ASP A 182 12.46 5.92 -14.57
C ASP A 182 12.37 5.29 -15.97
N GLY A 183 11.78 4.10 -16.10
CA GLY A 183 11.76 3.32 -17.34
C GLY A 183 10.69 3.69 -18.38
N GLY A 184 10.06 4.86 -18.26
CA GLY A 184 9.09 5.43 -19.23
C GLY A 184 7.71 4.74 -19.31
N GLY A 185 7.62 3.42 -19.12
CA GLY A 185 6.38 2.66 -19.22
C GLY A 185 5.41 2.94 -18.07
N GLU A 186 5.86 2.78 -16.82
CA GLU A 186 5.02 3.05 -15.63
C GLU A 186 4.61 4.53 -15.57
N VAL A 187 5.49 5.45 -15.98
CA VAL A 187 5.15 6.88 -16.10
C VAL A 187 4.01 7.13 -17.07
N ALA A 188 3.90 6.34 -18.15
CA ALA A 188 2.79 6.49 -19.08
C ALA A 188 1.46 6.04 -18.46
N ALA A 189 1.47 4.99 -17.64
CA ALA A 189 0.31 4.58 -16.86
C ALA A 189 -0.07 5.66 -15.84
N PHE A 190 0.91 6.15 -15.05
CA PHE A 190 0.74 7.26 -14.13
C PHE A 190 0.12 8.50 -14.81
N ARG A 191 0.69 8.94 -15.94
CA ARG A 191 0.17 10.12 -16.67
C ARG A 191 -1.26 9.90 -17.15
N ARG A 192 -1.59 8.71 -17.68
CA ARG A 192 -2.98 8.37 -18.05
C ARG A 192 -3.89 8.48 -16.83
N ASP A 193 -3.52 7.86 -15.72
CA ASP A 193 -4.38 7.82 -14.54
C ASP A 193 -4.58 9.23 -13.94
N VAL A 194 -3.56 10.08 -13.92
CA VAL A 194 -3.72 11.46 -13.46
C VAL A 194 -4.55 12.31 -14.43
N GLN A 195 -4.31 12.20 -15.75
CA GLN A 195 -4.90 13.11 -16.73
C GLN A 195 -6.28 12.68 -17.23
N GLN A 196 -6.51 11.38 -17.40
CA GLN A 196 -7.69 10.84 -18.08
C GLN A 196 -8.76 10.34 -17.11
N SER A 197 -8.39 9.85 -15.93
CA SER A 197 -9.34 9.21 -15.00
C SER A 197 -10.23 10.20 -14.23
N GLY A 198 -9.88 11.48 -14.21
CA GLY A 198 -10.49 12.48 -13.33
C GLY A 198 -9.72 12.71 -12.02
N LEU A 199 -8.81 11.81 -11.63
CA LEU A 199 -7.99 11.95 -10.43
C LEU A 199 -7.29 13.31 -10.34
N GLY A 200 -6.59 13.76 -11.39
CA GLY A 200 -5.91 15.05 -11.37
C GLY A 200 -6.86 16.25 -11.16
N ARG A 201 -8.07 16.20 -11.73
CA ARG A 201 -9.09 17.24 -11.52
C ARG A 201 -9.60 17.26 -10.08
N GLN A 202 -9.86 16.08 -9.51
CA GLN A 202 -10.31 15.93 -8.14
C GLN A 202 -9.24 16.40 -7.14
N LEU A 203 -7.96 16.09 -7.41
CA LEU A 203 -6.84 16.57 -6.60
C LEU A 203 -6.67 18.08 -6.70
N GLN A 204 -6.76 18.66 -7.91
CA GLN A 204 -6.73 20.12 -8.07
C GLN A 204 -7.84 20.80 -7.25
N ALA A 205 -9.05 20.22 -7.25
CA ALA A 205 -10.17 20.75 -6.46
C ALA A 205 -9.92 20.68 -4.94
N GLN A 206 -9.21 19.65 -4.45
CA GLN A 206 -8.84 19.53 -3.03
C GLN A 206 -7.70 20.47 -2.62
N LEU A 207 -6.73 20.69 -3.51
CA LEU A 207 -5.56 21.54 -3.25
C LEU A 207 -5.85 23.03 -3.46
N GLY A 208 -6.92 23.37 -4.19
CA GLY A 208 -7.27 24.73 -4.59
C GLY A 208 -6.78 25.08 -5.99
N GLU A 209 -7.41 26.07 -6.63
CA GLU A 209 -7.11 26.47 -8.01
C GLU A 209 -5.67 27.02 -8.18
N ASP A 210 -5.08 27.54 -7.11
CA ASP A 210 -3.72 28.09 -7.10
C ASP A 210 -2.63 27.01 -6.95
N ALA A 211 -3.00 25.75 -6.69
CA ALA A 211 -2.02 24.69 -6.53
C ALA A 211 -1.24 24.47 -7.84
N GLY A 212 0.08 24.66 -7.77
CA GLY A 212 0.97 24.52 -8.92
C GLY A 212 1.08 23.08 -9.41
N GLY A 213 1.43 22.90 -10.68
CA GLY A 213 1.55 21.57 -11.30
C GLY A 213 2.51 20.61 -10.60
N GLN A 214 3.57 21.13 -9.95
CA GLN A 214 4.49 20.30 -9.15
C GLN A 214 3.82 19.72 -7.90
N GLN A 215 3.01 20.51 -7.20
CA GLN A 215 2.30 20.06 -5.99
C GLN A 215 1.25 19.00 -6.36
N LEU A 216 0.47 19.25 -7.41
CA LEU A 216 -0.48 18.27 -7.94
C LEU A 216 0.20 16.94 -8.31
N GLN A 217 1.37 17.01 -8.95
CA GLN A 217 2.12 15.83 -9.33
C GLN A 217 2.62 15.05 -8.11
N GLN A 218 3.14 15.73 -7.08
CA GLN A 218 3.60 15.08 -5.85
C GLN A 218 2.44 14.39 -5.11
N GLU A 219 1.29 15.06 -4.99
CA GLU A 219 0.09 14.50 -4.38
C GLU A 219 -0.45 13.29 -5.14
N ALA A 220 -0.45 13.35 -6.47
CA ALA A 220 -0.83 12.21 -7.30
C ALA A 220 0.13 11.03 -7.14
N LEU A 221 1.45 11.29 -7.05
CA LEU A 221 2.45 10.26 -6.82
C LEU A 221 2.24 9.58 -5.47
N GLN A 222 2.04 10.34 -4.39
CA GLN A 222 1.83 9.77 -3.05
C GLN A 222 0.57 8.90 -2.97
N ARG A 223 -0.48 9.25 -3.72
CA ARG A 223 -1.73 8.46 -3.73
C ARG A 223 -1.63 7.20 -4.56
N LEU A 224 -1.00 7.26 -5.73
CA LEU A 224 -0.87 6.11 -6.63
C LEU A 224 0.29 5.18 -6.23
N TYR A 225 1.31 5.72 -5.56
CA TYR A 225 2.51 4.99 -5.12
C TYR A 225 2.84 5.34 -3.66
N PRO A 226 1.99 4.93 -2.69
CA PRO A 226 2.18 5.23 -1.26
C PRO A 226 3.40 4.52 -0.66
N ASN A 227 3.93 3.51 -1.34
CA ASN A 227 5.19 2.86 -1.03
C ASN A 227 6.16 3.10 -2.19
N SER A 228 7.46 2.89 -1.96
CA SER A 228 8.48 3.07 -2.99
C SER A 228 8.19 2.24 -4.25
N PRO A 229 8.07 2.87 -5.44
CA PRO A 229 7.86 2.18 -6.70
C PRO A 229 9.20 1.63 -7.22
N ALA A 230 9.91 0.83 -6.42
CA ALA A 230 11.16 0.20 -6.82
C ALA A 230 10.96 -0.72 -8.02
N TRP A 231 11.91 -0.75 -8.96
CA TRP A 231 11.81 -1.55 -10.18
C TRP A 231 11.57 -3.03 -9.89
N THR A 232 12.33 -3.56 -8.93
CA THR A 232 12.19 -4.92 -8.39
C THR A 232 12.17 -4.86 -6.87
N LYS A 233 11.37 -5.75 -6.25
CA LYS A 233 11.36 -5.99 -4.81
C LYS A 233 11.60 -7.46 -4.53
N THR A 234 12.46 -7.77 -3.56
CA THR A 234 12.76 -9.15 -3.14
C THR A 234 12.17 -9.41 -1.78
N PHE A 235 11.48 -10.55 -1.68
CA PHE A 235 10.83 -11.03 -0.48
C PHE A 235 11.41 -12.37 -0.08
N GLU A 236 11.57 -12.60 1.22
CA GLU A 236 11.92 -13.89 1.79
C GLU A 236 10.65 -14.57 2.32
N ARG A 237 10.49 -15.86 2.00
CA ARG A 237 9.55 -16.76 2.66
C ARG A 237 10.14 -17.21 3.99
N VAL A 238 9.44 -16.95 5.07
CA VAL A 238 9.86 -17.25 6.45
C VAL A 238 8.82 -18.09 7.15
N ASP A 239 9.25 -18.86 8.16
CA ASP A 239 8.35 -19.59 9.04
C ASP A 239 7.43 -18.63 9.79
N GLY A 240 7.97 -17.46 10.18
CA GLY A 240 7.28 -16.41 10.88
C GLY A 240 7.24 -16.68 12.39
N ALA A 241 7.29 -15.60 13.17
CA ALA A 241 7.27 -15.72 14.63
C ALA A 241 5.84 -15.74 15.16
N THR A 242 5.59 -16.59 16.16
CA THR A 242 4.31 -16.61 16.88
C THR A 242 4.31 -15.54 17.97
N ILE A 243 3.28 -14.72 18.00
CA ILE A 243 2.95 -13.81 19.10
C ILE A 243 1.70 -14.33 19.79
N GLU A 244 1.78 -14.55 21.10
CA GLU A 244 0.64 -14.89 21.95
C GLU A 244 0.37 -13.75 22.93
N GLY A 245 -0.89 -13.51 23.24
CA GLY A 245 -1.20 -12.50 24.23
C GLY A 245 -2.64 -12.48 24.73
N THR A 246 -2.87 -11.59 25.69
CA THR A 246 -4.17 -11.41 26.34
C THR A 246 -4.61 -9.95 26.26
N GLY A 247 -5.91 -9.74 26.09
CA GLY A 247 -6.52 -8.43 25.95
C GLY A 247 -8.02 -8.46 26.23
N PRO A 248 -8.78 -7.45 25.77
CA PRO A 248 -10.23 -7.46 25.97
C PRO A 248 -10.87 -8.64 25.23
N GLU A 249 -11.84 -9.32 25.83
CA GLU A 249 -12.58 -10.44 25.21
C GLU A 249 -13.30 -10.03 23.92
N ASN A 250 -13.40 -10.96 22.96
CA ASN A 250 -14.14 -10.83 21.71
C ASN A 250 -13.85 -9.49 20.99
N SER A 251 -12.57 -9.24 20.71
CA SER A 251 -12.08 -7.94 20.23
C SER A 251 -11.23 -8.03 18.98
N SER A 252 -11.48 -7.13 18.05
CA SER A 252 -10.57 -6.86 16.95
C SER A 252 -9.43 -5.96 17.44
N LEU A 253 -8.20 -6.48 17.38
CA LEU A 253 -6.97 -5.79 17.70
C LEU A 253 -6.21 -5.45 16.41
N GLN A 254 -5.47 -4.35 16.45
CA GLN A 254 -4.57 -3.92 15.41
C GLN A 254 -3.13 -4.00 15.90
N LEU A 255 -2.35 -4.85 15.24
CA LEU A 255 -0.91 -5.04 15.45
C LEU A 255 -0.16 -4.26 14.37
N ARG A 256 0.87 -3.51 14.76
CA ARG A 256 1.68 -2.67 13.86
C ARG A 256 3.16 -2.68 14.23
N VAL A 257 4.03 -2.60 13.24
CA VAL A 257 5.46 -2.31 13.42
C VAL A 257 5.92 -1.35 12.33
N GLN A 258 6.72 -0.36 12.72
CA GLN A 258 7.38 0.56 11.79
C GLN A 258 8.66 -0.08 11.28
N LEU A 259 8.80 -0.15 9.97
CA LEU A 259 9.93 -0.77 9.27
C LEU A 259 10.66 0.28 8.44
N GLU A 260 11.98 0.17 8.41
CA GLU A 260 12.89 1.02 7.66
C GLU A 260 13.71 0.13 6.72
N PRO A 261 13.43 0.18 5.40
CA PRO A 261 14.25 -0.49 4.41
C PRO A 261 15.53 0.31 4.13
N GLU A 262 16.59 -0.38 3.69
CA GLU A 262 17.83 0.26 3.21
C GLU A 262 17.55 1.25 2.06
N ASN A 263 16.65 0.89 1.15
CA ASN A 263 16.23 1.70 0.02
C ASN A 263 14.73 1.97 0.05
N GLY A 264 14.34 3.21 -0.25
CA GLY A 264 12.93 3.62 -0.33
C GLY A 264 12.46 4.39 0.90
N VAL A 265 11.15 4.34 1.16
CA VAL A 265 10.52 5.05 2.29
C VAL A 265 10.17 4.07 3.40
N PRO A 266 10.27 4.49 4.68
CA PRO A 266 9.76 3.71 5.80
C PRO A 266 8.27 3.38 5.63
N PHE A 267 7.87 2.19 6.07
CA PHE A 267 6.50 1.71 5.95
C PHE A 267 6.04 1.00 7.22
N VAL A 268 4.72 0.81 7.35
CA VAL A 268 4.14 0.12 8.51
C VAL A 268 3.59 -1.24 8.06
N TYR A 269 4.13 -2.31 8.63
CA TYR A 269 3.45 -3.60 8.59
C TYR A 269 2.29 -3.57 9.58
N SER A 270 1.09 -3.90 9.12
CA SER A 270 -0.12 -3.92 9.95
C SER A 270 -0.92 -5.20 9.75
N GLN A 271 -1.42 -5.75 10.83
CA GLN A 271 -2.25 -6.96 10.85
C GLN A 271 -3.44 -6.76 11.79
N ARG A 272 -4.52 -7.49 11.52
CA ARG A 272 -5.69 -7.58 12.40
C ARG A 272 -5.67 -8.96 13.03
N VAL A 273 -5.87 -9.01 14.34
CA VAL A 273 -6.01 -10.24 15.12
C VAL A 273 -7.25 -10.12 15.99
N GLU A 274 -7.96 -11.22 16.19
CA GLU A 274 -9.17 -11.27 17.03
C GLU A 274 -8.82 -11.97 18.33
N THR A 275 -9.30 -11.45 19.46
CA THR A 275 -9.28 -12.16 20.74
C THR A 275 -10.52 -13.05 20.88
N ASP A 276 -10.35 -14.15 21.58
CA ASP A 276 -11.44 -15.08 21.89
C ASP A 276 -12.29 -14.61 23.11
N ALA A 277 -13.16 -15.51 23.59
CA ALA A 277 -14.01 -15.27 24.74
C ALA A 277 -13.26 -15.13 26.08
N ASN A 278 -12.01 -15.59 26.16
CA ASN A 278 -11.14 -15.41 27.31
C ASN A 278 -10.25 -14.16 27.17
N GLY A 279 -10.29 -13.49 26.02
CA GLY A 279 -9.39 -12.37 25.71
C GLY A 279 -8.03 -12.83 25.16
N GLU A 280 -7.85 -14.11 24.88
CA GLU A 280 -6.60 -14.66 24.36
C GLU A 280 -6.52 -14.49 22.83
N PHE A 281 -5.31 -14.27 22.32
CA PHE A 281 -5.03 -14.26 20.88
C PHE A 281 -3.67 -14.91 20.57
N SER A 282 -3.57 -15.48 19.37
CA SER A 282 -2.32 -15.98 18.79
C SER A 282 -2.23 -15.58 17.32
N THR A 283 -1.07 -15.12 16.87
CA THR A 283 -0.85 -14.70 15.48
C THR A 283 0.60 -14.88 15.05
N THR A 284 0.80 -15.17 13.76
CA THR A 284 2.13 -15.24 13.14
C THR A 284 2.47 -13.91 12.45
N VAL A 285 3.71 -13.46 12.60
CA VAL A 285 4.25 -12.25 11.96
C VAL A 285 5.56 -12.52 11.19
N PRO A 286 5.78 -11.89 10.02
CA PRO A 286 6.95 -12.19 9.18
C PRO A 286 8.16 -11.31 9.45
N TYR A 287 8.04 -10.22 10.22
CA TYR A 287 9.16 -9.30 10.48
C TYR A 287 9.67 -9.45 11.92
N SER A 288 10.97 -9.39 12.09
CA SER A 288 11.62 -9.31 13.40
C SER A 288 11.74 -7.86 13.83
N THR A 289 11.94 -7.64 15.13
CA THR A 289 12.19 -6.32 15.71
C THR A 289 13.53 -6.22 16.42
N THR A 290 14.16 -7.35 16.70
CA THR A 290 15.46 -7.42 17.39
C THR A 290 16.27 -8.63 16.92
N GLY A 291 17.57 -8.64 17.23
CA GLY A 291 18.41 -9.83 17.04
C GLY A 291 18.84 -10.12 15.60
N TYR A 292 18.89 -9.11 14.72
CA TYR A 292 19.27 -9.27 13.32
C TYR A 292 20.63 -9.94 13.10
N GLU A 293 21.60 -9.67 13.99
CA GLU A 293 22.95 -10.25 13.94
C GLU A 293 23.04 -11.67 14.53
N ALA A 294 21.95 -12.22 15.07
CA ALA A 294 21.97 -13.50 15.76
C ALA A 294 21.93 -14.72 14.81
N VAL A 295 21.54 -14.50 13.56
CA VAL A 295 21.52 -15.48 12.48
C VAL A 295 21.84 -14.77 11.17
N GLY A 296 22.64 -15.41 10.32
CA GLY A 296 23.03 -14.85 9.03
C GLY A 296 23.48 -15.93 8.04
N PRO A 297 24.03 -15.53 6.88
CA PRO A 297 24.47 -16.41 5.80
C PRO A 297 25.48 -17.47 6.23
N GLU A 298 26.34 -17.16 7.19
CA GLU A 298 27.30 -18.11 7.79
C GLU A 298 26.61 -19.27 8.51
N SER A 299 25.37 -19.08 8.95
CA SER A 299 24.52 -20.09 9.57
C SER A 299 23.42 -20.62 8.63
N GLY A 300 23.47 -20.26 7.34
CA GLY A 300 22.50 -20.68 6.32
C GLY A 300 21.23 -19.82 6.22
N TYR A 301 21.19 -18.65 6.87
CA TYR A 301 20.05 -17.73 6.83
C TYR A 301 20.29 -16.53 5.90
N GLY A 302 19.22 -15.81 5.53
CA GLY A 302 19.32 -14.56 4.79
C GLY A 302 19.67 -13.38 5.71
N ASN A 303 20.21 -12.31 5.12
CA ASN A 303 20.20 -10.99 5.76
C ASN A 303 18.86 -10.31 5.46
N THR A 304 18.34 -9.55 6.43
CA THR A 304 17.25 -8.61 6.19
C THR A 304 17.83 -7.20 6.09
N ASN A 305 17.63 -6.53 4.95
CA ASN A 305 17.96 -5.10 4.82
C ASN A 305 16.75 -4.22 5.15
N VAL A 306 15.81 -4.77 5.92
CA VAL A 306 14.62 -4.10 6.43
C VAL A 306 14.56 -4.35 7.92
N GLU A 307 14.71 -3.29 8.69
CA GLU A 307 14.76 -3.35 10.15
C GLU A 307 13.58 -2.60 10.76
N ALA A 308 13.04 -3.11 11.86
CA ALA A 308 12.07 -2.40 12.66
C ALA A 308 12.75 -1.30 13.49
N THR A 309 12.10 -0.13 13.58
CA THR A 309 12.55 0.98 14.42
C THR A 309 12.03 0.90 15.86
N GLY A 310 11.29 -0.16 16.19
CA GLY A 310 10.71 -0.39 17.50
C GLY A 310 9.97 -1.74 17.60
N PRO A 311 9.39 -2.05 18.77
CA PRO A 311 8.62 -3.27 18.97
C PRO A 311 7.32 -3.24 18.16
N TYR A 312 6.69 -4.40 18.04
CA TYR A 312 5.28 -4.46 17.65
C TYR A 312 4.43 -3.73 18.69
N VAL A 313 3.50 -2.91 18.21
CA VAL A 313 2.50 -2.22 19.02
C VAL A 313 1.13 -2.80 18.70
N ILE A 314 0.44 -3.29 19.73
CA ILE A 314 -0.87 -3.94 19.59
C ILE A 314 -1.89 -3.07 20.31
N THR A 315 -2.97 -2.72 19.62
CA THR A 315 -3.98 -1.79 20.11
C THR A 315 -5.39 -2.28 19.86
N SER A 316 -6.28 -2.09 20.84
CA SER A 316 -7.72 -2.28 20.62
C SER A 316 -8.38 -1.04 20.01
N GLY A 317 -9.57 -1.22 19.44
CA GLY A 317 -10.51 -0.10 19.28
C GLY A 317 -10.89 0.54 20.62
N VAL A 318 -11.47 1.74 20.58
CA VAL A 318 -11.99 2.41 21.78
C VAL A 318 -13.25 1.71 22.26
N ARG A 319 -13.34 1.46 23.57
CA ARG A 319 -14.47 0.77 24.22
C ARG A 319 -15.05 1.63 25.33
N LEU A 320 -16.33 1.44 25.62
CA LEU A 320 -16.98 2.05 26.78
C LEU A 320 -17.10 1.00 27.89
N ASN A 321 -16.64 1.31 29.10
CA ASN A 321 -16.86 0.45 30.25
C ASN A 321 -18.22 0.72 30.93
N THR A 322 -18.57 -0.11 31.90
CA THR A 322 -19.83 0.01 32.67
C THR A 322 -19.95 1.32 33.46
N SER A 323 -18.82 1.97 33.76
CA SER A 323 -18.75 3.27 34.45
C SER A 323 -18.90 4.48 33.52
N GLY A 324 -18.98 4.27 32.20
CA GLY A 324 -19.01 5.34 31.20
C GLY A 324 -17.64 5.88 30.77
N ALA A 325 -16.54 5.23 31.16
CA ALA A 325 -15.19 5.59 30.75
C ALA A 325 -14.83 4.96 29.40
N LEU A 326 -14.19 5.75 28.53
CA LEU A 326 -13.60 5.31 27.27
C LEU A 326 -12.24 4.67 27.53
N LEU A 327 -12.07 3.41 27.15
CA LEU A 327 -10.87 2.61 27.33
C LEU A 327 -10.22 2.27 25.99
N ARG A 328 -8.89 2.17 25.98
CA ARG A 328 -8.10 1.53 24.93
C ARG A 328 -7.05 0.62 25.55
N TYR A 329 -6.94 -0.59 25.03
CA TYR A 329 -5.94 -1.56 25.46
C TYR A 329 -4.73 -1.46 24.54
N THR A 330 -3.52 -1.41 25.11
CA THR A 330 -2.26 -1.32 24.36
C THR A 330 -1.20 -2.21 25.00
N GLY A 331 -0.37 -2.85 24.17
CA GLY A 331 0.80 -3.59 24.61
C GLY A 331 1.88 -3.57 23.54
N THR A 332 3.12 -3.87 23.95
CA THR A 332 4.27 -3.93 23.05
C THR A 332 5.02 -5.24 23.21
N VAL A 333 5.56 -5.76 22.12
CA VAL A 333 6.29 -7.03 22.12
C VAL A 333 7.42 -7.00 21.10
N ASN A 334 8.57 -7.55 21.49
CA ASN A 334 9.68 -7.76 20.58
C ASN A 334 9.64 -9.18 20.03
N VAL A 335 9.96 -9.29 18.74
CA VAL A 335 10.12 -10.54 18.03
C VAL A 335 11.58 -10.63 17.58
N THR A 336 12.24 -11.73 17.85
CA THR A 336 13.64 -11.92 17.44
C THR A 336 13.74 -12.47 16.02
N GLU A 337 14.85 -12.19 15.35
CA GLU A 337 15.14 -12.78 14.04
C GLU A 337 15.14 -14.32 14.08
N ARG A 338 15.68 -14.91 15.16
CA ARG A 338 15.67 -16.36 15.39
C ARG A 338 14.26 -16.95 15.36
N GLN A 339 13.29 -16.25 15.96
CA GLN A 339 11.89 -16.68 15.95
C GLN A 339 11.27 -16.61 14.56
N VAL A 340 11.59 -15.58 13.78
CA VAL A 340 11.04 -15.40 12.43
C VAL A 340 11.55 -16.47 11.47
N VAL A 341 12.83 -16.83 11.55
CA VAL A 341 13.45 -17.82 10.64
C VAL A 341 13.27 -19.27 11.11
N GLY A 342 12.56 -19.52 12.20
CA GLY A 342 12.32 -20.87 12.73
C GLY A 342 13.49 -21.48 13.52
N ALA A 343 14.53 -20.70 13.83
CA ALA A 343 15.65 -21.13 14.68
C ALA A 343 15.32 -21.14 16.19
N ASP A 344 14.16 -20.59 16.54
CA ASP A 344 13.55 -20.57 17.87
C ASP A 344 12.03 -20.63 17.69
N ASP A 345 11.37 -21.67 18.20
CA ASP A 345 9.92 -21.87 18.06
C ASP A 345 9.12 -21.28 19.23
N SER A 346 9.79 -20.68 20.22
CA SER A 346 9.12 -20.11 21.38
C SER A 346 8.28 -18.87 21.01
N PRO A 347 7.04 -18.75 21.51
CA PRO A 347 6.21 -17.60 21.23
C PRO A 347 6.70 -16.35 21.96
N ALA A 348 6.56 -15.19 21.32
CA ALA A 348 6.70 -13.90 21.99
C ALA A 348 5.38 -13.55 22.70
N THR A 349 5.42 -13.25 23.99
CA THR A 349 4.22 -13.07 24.82
C THR A 349 3.94 -11.60 25.14
N VAL A 350 2.66 -11.20 25.20
CA VAL A 350 2.25 -9.83 25.56
C VAL A 350 0.91 -9.78 26.27
N GLU A 351 0.81 -8.95 27.31
CA GLU A 351 -0.46 -8.61 27.95
C GLU A 351 -0.83 -7.16 27.61
N LEU A 352 -2.07 -6.92 27.17
CA LEU A 352 -2.51 -5.56 26.83
C LEU A 352 -3.04 -4.83 28.06
N GLU A 353 -2.48 -3.65 28.32
CA GLU A 353 -2.87 -2.81 29.44
C GLU A 353 -3.95 -1.80 29.02
N SER A 354 -4.96 -1.59 29.88
CA SER A 354 -6.02 -0.62 29.62
C SER A 354 -5.60 0.80 30.01
N THR A 355 -5.85 1.77 29.13
CA THR A 355 -5.73 3.21 29.42
C THR A 355 -7.08 3.90 29.29
N VAL A 356 -7.41 4.78 30.23
CA VAL A 356 -8.61 5.64 30.19
C VAL A 356 -8.34 6.86 29.31
N LEU A 357 -9.20 7.09 28.31
CA LEU A 357 -9.11 8.20 27.36
C LEU A 357 -10.01 9.39 27.71
N GLY A 358 -11.02 9.17 28.57
CA GLY A 358 -12.02 10.17 28.97
C GLY A 358 -13.34 9.51 29.35
N ASN A 359 -14.38 10.30 29.64
CA ASN A 359 -15.72 9.80 29.95
C ASN A 359 -16.72 10.20 28.85
N ALA A 360 -17.53 9.24 28.40
CA ALA A 360 -18.62 9.50 27.47
C ALA A 360 -19.79 10.15 28.23
N GLY A 361 -19.75 11.47 28.36
CA GLY A 361 -20.80 12.22 29.07
C GLY A 361 -20.39 13.56 29.68
N SER A 362 -19.12 13.97 29.61
CA SER A 362 -18.76 15.36 29.92
C SER A 362 -19.01 16.23 28.70
N PRO A 363 -19.96 17.20 28.73
CA PRO A 363 -19.84 18.36 27.87
C PRO A 363 -18.48 18.98 28.15
N GLY A 364 -17.73 19.35 27.12
CA GLY A 364 -16.52 20.14 27.33
C GLY A 364 -16.89 21.41 28.09
N GLU A 365 -16.51 21.49 29.36
CA GLU A 365 -16.43 22.77 30.05
C GLU A 365 -15.30 23.55 29.37
N GLY A 366 -15.68 24.64 28.71
CA GLY A 366 -14.76 25.66 28.25
C GLY A 366 -13.96 26.17 29.44
N GLY A 367 -12.72 25.69 29.56
CA GLY A 367 -11.72 26.24 30.46
C GLY A 367 -11.17 27.54 29.90
N ASN A 368 -11.90 28.63 30.14
CA ASN A 368 -11.40 29.99 29.99
C ASN A 368 -10.32 30.21 31.05
N ASN A 369 -9.03 30.16 30.67
CA ASN A 369 -7.95 30.62 31.53
C ASN A 369 -7.33 31.87 30.88
N GLY A 370 -8.02 33.00 31.09
CA GLY A 370 -7.43 34.32 30.96
C GLY A 370 -6.53 34.58 32.17
N GLY A 371 -5.23 34.68 31.92
CA GLY A 371 -4.24 35.22 32.83
C GLY A 371 -3.36 36.20 32.06
N GLU A 372 -3.60 37.49 32.27
CA GLU A 372 -2.85 38.61 31.71
C GLU A 372 -1.41 38.65 32.26
N GLY A 373 -0.46 39.08 31.43
CA GLY A 373 0.94 39.33 31.83
C GLY A 373 1.76 39.94 30.68
N GLU A 374 1.97 41.24 30.77
CA GLU A 374 2.63 42.14 29.82
C GLU A 374 4.08 41.83 29.41
N VAL A 375 4.36 42.17 28.13
CA VAL A 375 5.48 42.97 27.58
C VAL A 375 6.93 42.60 27.93
N GLY A 376 7.70 42.31 26.88
CA GLY A 376 9.15 42.45 26.85
C GLY A 376 9.78 42.11 25.49
N GLY A 377 9.73 43.05 24.54
CA GLY A 377 10.61 43.03 23.36
C GLY A 377 12.08 43.30 23.76
N PRO A 378 13.04 42.87 22.93
CA PRO A 378 13.58 43.76 21.89
C PRO A 378 13.68 43.03 20.54
N GLY A 379 13.59 43.68 19.38
CA GLY A 379 14.29 44.90 19.00
C GLY A 379 15.55 44.49 18.24
N SER A 380 15.43 44.50 16.91
CA SER A 380 16.42 44.14 15.89
C SER A 380 17.74 44.89 15.99
N ASP A 381 18.83 44.24 15.59
CA ASP A 381 19.87 44.88 14.77
C ASP A 381 20.46 43.85 13.81
N GLY A 382 20.48 44.21 12.52
CA GLY A 382 21.03 43.40 11.44
C GLY A 382 22.52 43.67 11.20
N THR A 383 23.19 42.72 10.54
CA THR A 383 24.18 42.97 9.49
C THR A 383 24.43 41.67 8.72
N SER A 384 24.57 41.86 7.41
CA SER A 384 24.82 40.93 6.31
C SER A 384 26.24 40.35 6.26
N ASP A 385 26.36 39.08 5.86
CA ASP A 385 27.23 38.52 4.80
C ASP A 385 26.99 36.99 4.82
N GLY A 386 26.76 36.24 3.73
CA GLY A 386 27.47 36.19 2.46
C GLY A 386 28.20 34.84 2.38
N GLY A 387 27.62 33.81 1.74
CA GLY A 387 28.28 32.50 1.56
C GLY A 387 27.41 31.43 0.89
N SER A 388 27.84 31.00 -0.30
CA SER A 388 27.12 30.22 -1.32
C SER A 388 27.31 28.69 -1.20
N GLY A 389 26.40 27.91 -1.80
CA GLY A 389 26.54 26.49 -2.18
C GLY A 389 25.55 25.55 -1.48
N ASP A 390 24.88 24.59 -2.10
CA ASP A 390 24.75 24.16 -3.50
C ASP A 390 23.45 23.36 -3.57
N ALA A 391 22.52 23.75 -4.45
CA ALA A 391 21.32 22.98 -4.74
C ALA A 391 21.65 22.00 -5.89
N GLN A 392 21.58 20.71 -5.61
CA GLN A 392 21.77 19.66 -6.63
C GLN A 392 20.63 19.71 -7.65
N SER A 393 20.99 20.15 -8.85
CA SER A 393 20.15 20.21 -10.04
C SER A 393 19.98 18.82 -10.67
N LEU A 394 18.72 18.46 -10.93
CA LEU A 394 18.35 17.35 -11.82
C LEU A 394 18.92 17.59 -13.22
N ARG A 395 19.86 16.73 -13.64
CA ARG A 395 20.38 16.73 -15.01
C ARG A 395 19.42 16.02 -15.96
N THR A 396 18.98 16.73 -16.98
CA THR A 396 18.45 16.19 -18.24
C THR A 396 19.49 15.31 -18.94
N PRO A 397 19.12 14.17 -19.56
CA PRO A 397 20.02 13.43 -20.40
C PRO A 397 20.15 14.09 -21.78
N GLU A 398 21.38 14.44 -22.16
CA GLU A 398 21.76 14.81 -23.52
C GLU A 398 21.57 13.62 -24.47
N SER A 399 21.02 13.89 -25.66
CA SER A 399 20.96 12.93 -26.75
C SER A 399 22.34 12.75 -27.38
N GLY A 400 22.96 11.60 -27.15
CA GLY A 400 24.14 11.17 -27.90
C GLY A 400 23.75 10.77 -29.33
N GLY A 401 24.14 11.58 -30.30
CA GLY A 401 24.08 11.26 -31.72
C GLY A 401 25.09 10.16 -32.07
N VAL A 402 24.65 9.19 -32.87
CA VAL A 402 25.50 8.17 -33.49
C VAL A 402 25.83 8.66 -34.91
N GLU A 403 27.10 8.97 -35.17
CA GLU A 403 27.61 9.16 -36.53
C GLU A 403 27.83 7.80 -37.22
N PRO A 404 27.69 7.74 -38.57
CA PRO A 404 27.72 6.49 -39.32
C PRO A 404 29.16 6.05 -39.63
N ALA A 405 29.37 4.74 -39.66
CA ALA A 405 30.58 4.13 -40.19
C ALA A 405 30.48 4.00 -41.71
N GLU A 406 31.47 4.52 -42.45
CA GLU A 406 31.82 4.01 -43.78
C GLU A 406 33.36 3.93 -43.93
N SER A 407 33.79 2.73 -44.35
CA SER A 407 35.04 2.29 -45.00
C SER A 407 36.36 3.01 -44.71
#